data_AF-A0A554IJ31-F1
#
_entry.id   AF-A0A554IJ31-F1
#
_cell.length_a   1.000
_cell.length_b   1.000
_cell.length_c   1.000
_cell.angle_alpha   90.00
_cell.angle_beta   90.00
_cell.angle_gamma   90.00
#
_symmetry.space_group_name_H-M   'P 1'
#
loop_
_entity.id
_entity.type
_entity.pdbx_description
1 polymer ?
#
loop_
_entity_poly.entity_id
_entity_poly.type
_entity_poly.pdbx_seq_one_letter_code
_entity_poly.pdbx_strand_id
1 'polypeptide(L)'
;MKLKNVPLSIVEDTAVFDSKAEMHQKSADLWHCLEGEVIFTVGGKLRNGAPRMLPDGTVDENEWRSAAIDDGEDITLRKGDWLFIPAGEPHTHRATGTARLLIAKIPSLHA
;
A
#
# COMPACT_ATOMS: atom_id res chain seq x y z
N MET A 1 -3.56 -12.67 -20.43
CA MET A 1 -3.34 -13.55 -19.26
C MET A 1 -4.44 -13.29 -18.24
N LYS A 2 -5.03 -14.31 -17.61
CA LYS A 2 -6.01 -14.14 -16.53
C LYS A 2 -5.32 -14.48 -15.20
N LEU A 3 -5.37 -13.55 -14.25
CA LEU A 3 -4.92 -13.83 -12.88
C LEU A 3 -5.99 -14.66 -12.17
N LYS A 4 -5.56 -15.66 -11.40
CA LYS A 4 -6.41 -16.50 -10.56
C LYS A 4 -5.98 -16.31 -9.11
N ASN A 5 -6.93 -16.41 -8.18
CA ASN A 5 -6.68 -16.37 -6.73
C ASN A 5 -5.99 -15.08 -6.26
N VAL A 6 -6.34 -13.94 -6.84
CA VAL A 6 -5.85 -12.61 -6.41
C VAL A 6 -6.43 -12.30 -5.02
N PRO A 7 -5.61 -12.13 -3.97
CA PRO A 7 -6.10 -11.76 -2.66
C PRO A 7 -6.78 -10.39 -2.71
N LEU A 8 -7.94 -10.30 -2.08
CA LEU A 8 -8.75 -9.10 -2.01
C LEU A 8 -9.19 -8.87 -0.57
N SER A 9 -9.17 -7.62 -0.13
CA SER A 9 -9.60 -7.25 1.21
C SER A 9 -10.33 -5.92 1.19
N ILE A 10 -11.21 -5.72 2.17
CA ILE A 10 -11.81 -4.42 2.47
C ILE A 10 -11.16 -3.91 3.73
N VAL A 11 -10.70 -2.67 3.69
CA VAL A 11 -10.09 -1.95 4.81
C VAL A 11 -11.01 -0.79 5.16
N GLU A 12 -11.21 -0.56 6.46
CA GLU A 12 -11.89 0.61 6.98
C GLU A 12 -10.92 1.37 7.88
N ASP A 13 -10.45 2.50 7.39
CA ASP A 13 -9.54 3.38 8.12
C ASP A 13 -10.36 4.47 8.79
N THR A 14 -10.19 4.63 10.10
CA THR A 14 -10.79 5.74 10.85
C THR A 14 -9.70 6.44 11.64
N ALA A 15 -9.49 7.72 11.35
CA ALA A 15 -8.50 8.56 12.04
C ALA A 15 -7.09 7.94 12.02
N VAL A 16 -6.66 7.46 10.85
CA VAL A 16 -5.33 6.88 10.61
C VAL A 16 -4.38 8.00 10.20
N PHE A 17 -3.42 8.32 11.07
CA PHE A 17 -2.43 9.38 10.84
C PHE A 17 -0.99 8.87 10.68
N ASP A 18 -0.65 7.77 11.36
CA ASP A 18 0.73 7.25 11.48
C ASP A 18 0.84 5.81 10.96
N SER A 19 0.45 5.60 9.71
CA SER A 19 0.70 4.33 9.01
C SER A 19 2.17 4.25 8.59
N LYS A 20 2.77 3.08 8.82
CA LYS A 20 4.14 2.81 8.36
C LYS A 20 4.16 2.76 6.84
N ALA A 21 5.17 3.39 6.24
CA ALA A 21 5.42 3.25 4.82
C ALA A 21 5.84 1.82 4.50
N GLU A 22 5.36 1.31 3.37
CA GLU A 22 5.65 -0.03 2.89
C GLU A 22 5.99 -0.06 1.40
N MET A 23 6.63 -1.14 0.97
CA MET A 23 6.95 -1.42 -0.42
C MET A 23 6.93 -2.93 -0.63
N HIS A 24 6.18 -3.40 -1.63
CA HIS A 24 6.05 -4.82 -1.96
C HIS A 24 6.94 -5.15 -3.17
N GLN A 25 7.87 -6.09 -3.03
CA GLN A 25 8.82 -6.41 -4.10
C GLN A 25 8.22 -7.22 -5.24
N LYS A 26 7.27 -8.11 -4.96
CA LYS A 26 6.76 -9.12 -5.90
C LYS A 26 5.28 -8.94 -6.23
N SER A 27 4.62 -7.93 -5.68
CA SER A 27 3.20 -7.64 -5.91
C SER A 27 2.93 -6.15 -6.01
N ALA A 28 1.99 -5.78 -6.87
CA ALA A 28 1.39 -4.47 -6.95
C ALA A 28 0.13 -4.41 -6.08
N ASP A 29 -0.25 -3.20 -5.68
CA ASP A 29 -1.49 -2.92 -4.96
C ASP A 29 -2.45 -2.15 -5.86
N LEU A 30 -3.67 -2.70 -6.03
CA LEU A 30 -4.76 -1.98 -6.68
C LEU A 30 -5.79 -1.59 -5.62
N TRP A 31 -5.88 -0.29 -5.38
CA TRP A 31 -6.79 0.33 -4.44
C TRP A 31 -8.01 0.89 -5.15
N HIS A 32 -9.17 0.74 -4.50
CA HIS A 32 -10.41 1.38 -4.89
C HIS A 32 -11.08 2.02 -3.68
N CYS A 33 -11.38 3.31 -3.74
CA CYS A 33 -12.10 3.99 -2.68
C CYS A 33 -13.60 3.73 -2.81
N LEU A 34 -14.15 2.99 -1.84
CA LEU A 34 -15.57 2.67 -1.77
C LEU A 34 -16.38 3.80 -1.13
N GLU A 35 -15.79 4.47 -0.14
CA GLU A 35 -16.41 5.53 0.64
C GLU A 35 -15.35 6.40 1.34
N GLY A 36 -15.70 7.66 1.62
CA GLY A 36 -14.83 8.60 2.34
C GLY A 36 -13.74 9.22 1.48
N GLU A 37 -12.69 9.69 2.14
CA GLU A 37 -11.51 10.32 1.54
C GLU A 37 -10.25 9.79 2.24
N VAL A 38 -9.25 9.43 1.45
CA VAL A 38 -7.94 8.95 1.92
C VAL A 38 -6.84 9.62 1.11
N ILE A 39 -5.72 9.92 1.75
CA ILE A 39 -4.53 10.46 1.10
C ILE A 39 -3.46 9.38 1.10
N PHE A 40 -3.03 8.98 -0.08
CA PHE A 40 -1.85 8.13 -0.28
C PHE A 40 -0.63 9.01 -0.49
N THR A 41 0.50 8.65 0.10
CA THR A 41 1.82 9.14 -0.34
C THR A 41 2.47 8.00 -1.11
N VAL A 42 2.88 8.22 -2.37
CA VAL A 42 3.38 7.17 -3.28
C VAL A 42 4.67 7.60 -3.96
N GLY A 43 5.53 6.64 -4.30
CA GLY A 43 6.78 6.86 -5.01
C GLY A 43 7.92 7.21 -4.06
N GLY A 44 8.98 7.84 -4.60
CA GLY A 44 10.12 8.25 -3.80
C GLY A 44 10.93 7.07 -3.26
N LYS A 45 11.41 7.17 -2.01
CA LYS A 45 12.26 6.14 -1.36
C LYS A 45 11.86 5.92 0.08
N LEU A 46 11.84 4.66 0.52
CA LEU A 46 11.70 4.33 1.94
C LEU A 46 12.92 4.85 2.72
N ARG A 47 12.71 5.75 3.67
CA ARG A 47 13.78 6.31 4.51
C ARG A 47 14.29 5.25 5.48
N ASN A 48 15.53 4.78 5.33
CA ASN A 48 16.06 3.68 6.14
C ASN A 48 15.15 2.42 6.10
N GLY A 49 14.57 2.11 4.95
CA GLY A 49 13.69 0.96 4.79
C GLY A 49 14.39 -0.37 5.09
N ALA A 50 13.69 -1.28 5.76
CA ALA A 50 14.17 -2.62 6.05
C ALA A 50 13.08 -3.66 5.72
N PRO A 51 13.47 -4.90 5.35
CA PRO A 51 12.54 -6.01 5.24
C PRO A 51 11.73 -6.20 6.53
N ARG A 52 10.46 -6.59 6.40
CA ARG A 52 9.60 -6.86 7.55
C ARG A 52 10.07 -8.14 8.25
N MET A 53 10.18 -8.07 9.57
CA MET A 53 10.40 -9.26 10.39
C MET A 53 9.08 -9.97 10.67
N LEU A 54 9.04 -11.27 10.42
CA LEU A 54 7.91 -12.14 10.73
C LEU A 54 7.92 -12.54 12.22
N PRO A 55 6.78 -12.97 12.80
CA PRO A 55 6.69 -13.34 14.21
C PRO A 55 7.62 -14.48 14.64
N ASP A 56 8.05 -15.32 13.71
CA ASP A 56 8.99 -16.43 13.92
C ASP A 56 10.47 -16.00 13.85
N GLY A 57 10.74 -14.71 13.64
CA GLY A 57 12.09 -14.15 13.53
C GLY A 57 12.72 -14.29 12.14
N THR A 58 11.99 -14.80 11.14
CA THR A 58 12.44 -14.82 9.75
C THR A 58 12.12 -13.50 9.03
N VAL A 59 12.79 -13.27 7.90
CA VAL A 59 12.62 -12.05 7.10
C VAL A 59 11.56 -12.28 6.02
N ASP A 60 10.61 -11.36 5.89
CA ASP A 60 9.72 -11.27 4.75
C ASP A 60 10.45 -10.54 3.61
N GLU A 61 10.93 -11.31 2.62
CA GLU A 61 11.64 -10.74 1.47
C GLU A 61 10.74 -9.87 0.59
N ASN A 62 9.41 -10.06 0.66
CA ASN A 62 8.49 -9.34 -0.19
C ASN A 62 8.14 -7.96 0.38
N GLU A 63 8.00 -7.83 1.69
CA GLU A 63 7.45 -6.64 2.31
C GLU A 63 8.55 -5.84 3.02
N TRP A 64 8.83 -4.63 2.53
CA TRP A 64 9.74 -3.69 3.17
C TRP A 64 8.96 -2.61 3.90
N ARG A 65 9.49 -2.11 5.01
CA ARG A 65 8.84 -1.09 5.84
C ARG A 65 9.79 0.03 6.21
N SER A 66 9.23 1.23 6.39
CA SER A 66 9.90 2.39 6.97
C SER A 66 8.91 3.23 7.78
N ALA A 67 9.44 4.11 8.63
CA ALA A 67 8.66 5.17 9.27
C ALA A 67 8.24 6.27 8.28
N ALA A 68 8.93 6.44 7.14
CA ALA A 68 8.66 7.55 6.22
C ALA A 68 9.09 7.26 4.77
N ILE A 69 8.57 8.07 3.85
CA ILE A 69 8.97 8.13 2.45
C ILE A 69 9.65 9.48 2.21
N ASP A 70 10.82 9.45 1.58
CA ASP A 70 11.50 10.63 1.03
C ASP A 70 11.03 10.86 -0.41
N ASP A 71 10.69 12.12 -0.73
CA ASP A 71 10.30 12.57 -2.08
C ASP A 71 9.06 11.84 -2.67
N GLY A 72 8.12 11.40 -1.81
CA GLY A 72 6.84 10.84 -2.23
C GLY A 72 5.82 11.92 -2.63
N GLU A 73 4.87 11.55 -3.49
CA GLU A 73 3.78 12.42 -3.94
C GLU A 73 2.46 12.06 -3.25
N ASP A 74 1.72 13.06 -2.80
CA ASP A 74 0.40 12.88 -2.20
C ASP A 74 -0.70 12.79 -3.28
N ILE A 75 -1.47 11.70 -3.25
CA ILE A 75 -2.62 11.43 -4.09
C ILE A 75 -3.84 11.26 -3.20
N THR A 76 -4.84 12.14 -3.35
CA THR A 76 -6.12 11.99 -2.66
C THR A 76 -7.08 11.14 -3.46
N LEU A 77 -7.60 10.06 -2.85
CA LEU A 77 -8.69 9.26 -3.40
C LEU A 77 -10.00 9.59 -2.71
N ARG A 78 -11.07 9.66 -3.50
CA ARG A 78 -12.46 9.76 -3.08
C ARG A 78 -13.26 8.61 -3.66
N LYS A 79 -14.49 8.44 -3.17
CA LYS A 79 -15.40 7.38 -3.64
C LYS A 79 -15.43 7.29 -5.17
N GLY A 80 -15.12 6.10 -5.69
CA GLY A 80 -15.08 5.83 -7.12
C GLY A 80 -13.67 5.78 -7.70
N ASP A 81 -12.71 6.43 -7.06
CA ASP A 81 -11.33 6.52 -7.55
C ASP A 81 -10.61 5.18 -7.43
N TRP A 82 -9.64 5.00 -8.32
CA TRP A 82 -8.73 3.86 -8.35
C TRP A 82 -7.30 4.35 -8.29
N LEU A 83 -6.45 3.61 -7.58
CA LEU A 83 -5.01 3.84 -7.54
C LEU A 83 -4.29 2.51 -7.73
N PHE A 84 -3.44 2.45 -8.74
CA PHE A 84 -2.56 1.31 -8.98
C PHE A 84 -1.14 1.68 -8.56
N ILE A 85 -0.59 0.93 -7.61
CA ILE A 85 0.77 1.10 -7.10
C ILE A 85 1.59 -0.12 -7.55
N PRO A 86 2.55 0.04 -8.47
CA PRO A 86 3.37 -1.06 -8.96
C PRO A 86 4.20 -1.71 -7.84
N ALA A 87 4.65 -2.94 -8.09
CA ALA A 87 5.67 -3.58 -7.26
C ALA A 87 6.96 -2.74 -7.26
N GLY A 88 7.62 -2.67 -6.12
CA GLY A 88 8.82 -1.85 -5.92
C GLY A 88 8.54 -0.39 -5.57
N GLU A 89 7.28 0.04 -5.53
CA GLU A 89 6.95 1.43 -5.29
C GLU A 89 6.56 1.71 -3.83
N PRO A 90 7.32 2.56 -3.11
CA PRO A 90 6.99 2.92 -1.74
C PRO A 90 5.63 3.61 -1.67
N HIS A 91 4.86 3.28 -0.64
CA HIS A 91 3.59 3.95 -0.37
C HIS A 91 3.19 3.90 1.09
N THR A 92 2.33 4.85 1.48
CA THR A 92 1.60 4.87 2.75
C THR A 92 0.25 5.54 2.54
N HIS A 93 -0.69 5.41 3.48
CA HIS A 93 -2.00 6.06 3.39
C HIS A 93 -2.50 6.56 4.74
N ARG A 94 -3.20 7.68 4.73
CA ARG A 94 -3.78 8.31 5.92
C ARG A 94 -5.20 8.76 5.66
N ALA A 95 -6.05 8.67 6.67
CA ALA A 95 -7.44 9.09 6.63
C ALA A 95 -7.78 9.89 7.90
N THR A 96 -8.11 11.17 7.72
CA THR A 96 -8.47 12.05 8.85
C THR A 96 -9.88 11.73 9.38
N GLY A 97 -10.79 11.29 8.51
CA GLY A 97 -12.11 10.78 8.85
C GLY A 97 -12.19 9.26 8.72
N THR A 98 -13.36 8.74 8.32
CA THR A 98 -13.53 7.33 7.97
C THR A 98 -13.50 7.17 6.45
N ALA A 99 -12.65 6.26 5.96
CA ALA A 99 -12.60 5.84 4.57
C ALA A 99 -12.72 4.32 4.49
N ARG A 100 -13.44 3.83 3.48
CA ARG A 100 -13.52 2.40 3.17
C ARG A 100 -12.89 2.14 1.82
N LEU A 101 -11.95 1.20 1.80
CA LEU A 101 -11.12 0.88 0.66
C LEU A 101 -11.23 -0.60 0.33
N LEU A 102 -11.20 -0.92 -0.95
CA LEU A 102 -10.90 -2.26 -1.44
C LEU A 102 -9.45 -2.28 -1.90
N ILE A 103 -8.72 -3.32 -1.54
CA ILE A 103 -7.37 -3.58 -2.02
C ILE A 103 -7.32 -4.96 -2.68
N ALA A 104 -6.72 -5.03 -3.87
CA ALA A 104 -6.32 -6.28 -4.51
C ALA A 104 -4.78 -6.35 -4.60
N LYS A 105 -4.19 -7.44 -4.12
CA LYS A 105 -2.75 -7.71 -4.20
C LYS A 105 -2.45 -8.46 -5.49
N ILE A 106 -1.91 -7.78 -6.49
CA ILE A 106 -1.69 -8.30 -7.85
C ILE A 106 -0.24 -8.80 -7.97
N PRO A 107 0.02 -10.10 -8.20
CA PRO A 107 1.38 -10.58 -8.44
C PRO A 107 2.03 -9.85 -9.63
N SER A 108 3.26 -9.40 -9.46
CA SER A 108 4.00 -8.73 -10.54
C SER A 108 4.25 -9.71 -11.70
N LEU A 109 4.23 -9.20 -12.93
CA LEU A 109 4.45 -9.99 -14.15
C LEU A 109 5.95 -10.22 -14.44
N HIS A 110 6.84 -9.56 -13.71
CA HIS A 110 8.28 -9.60 -13.90
C HIS A 110 8.93 -10.05 -12.59
N ALA A 111 9.33 -11.32 -12.56
CA ALA A 111 10.24 -11.90 -11.57
C ALA A 111 11.62 -12.05 -12.22
#